data_AF-A0A453JR64-F1
#
_entry.id   AF-A0A453JR64-F1
#
_cell.length_a   1.000
_cell.length_b   1.000
_cell.length_c   1.000
_cell.angle_alpha   90.00
_cell.angle_beta   90.00
_cell.angle_gamma   90.00
#
_symmetry.space_group_name_H-M   'P 1'
#
loop_
_entity.id
_entity.type
_entity.pdbx_description
1 polymer ?
#
loop_
_entity_poly.entity_id
_entity_poly.type
_entity_poly.pdbx_seq_one_letter_code
_entity_poly.pdbx_strand_id
1 'polypeptide(L)'
;MDLSNSSPGSIASTSSTPLSGVNIYPLKLCFPFETEKRIDCPLSITNITDRYVNYWVVPQFPNMYTPCKHELVNEIRTGTNNLDPMSTGSFNVTMLEQQQPPLDAGMFEIVMIAMGSRSDLKKLKSSIGDEPKIDGELLKRVEEVGGEVHTAMLRAVISLPSEGGVAPKVSSAYQILRSCRVT
;
A
#
# COMPACT_ATOMS: atom_id res chain seq x y z
N MET A 1 -20.00 -45.50 28.23
CA MET A 1 -18.85 -44.76 27.68
C MET A 1 -19.08 -44.67 26.19
N ASP A 2 -19.48 -43.48 25.71
CA ASP A 2 -19.09 -42.92 24.41
C ASP A 2 -19.74 -41.54 24.28
N LEU A 3 -18.91 -40.50 24.31
CA LEU A 3 -19.27 -39.15 23.86
C LEU A 3 -18.05 -38.65 23.08
N SER A 4 -18.11 -38.85 21.76
CA SER A 4 -17.19 -38.26 20.81
C SER A 4 -17.42 -36.75 20.73
N ASN A 5 -16.57 -35.96 21.39
CA ASN A 5 -16.50 -34.52 21.17
C ASN A 5 -15.65 -34.25 19.93
N SER A 6 -16.32 -34.05 18.79
CA SER A 6 -15.74 -33.45 17.60
C SER A 6 -15.48 -31.95 17.86
N SER A 7 -14.22 -31.57 17.91
CA SER A 7 -13.76 -30.17 18.00
C SER A 7 -14.05 -29.44 16.68
N PRO A 8 -14.67 -28.24 16.67
CA PRO A 8 -14.87 -27.49 15.45
C PRO A 8 -13.59 -26.75 15.05
N GLY A 9 -13.07 -27.13 13.88
CA GLY A 9 -12.55 -26.20 12.89
C GLY A 9 -11.40 -25.29 13.30
N SER A 10 -10.18 -25.80 13.14
CA SER A 10 -8.99 -24.98 12.94
C SER A 10 -9.25 -24.01 11.79
N ILE A 11 -9.44 -22.73 12.11
CA ILE A 11 -9.47 -21.64 11.13
C ILE A 11 -8.12 -21.67 10.42
N ALA A 12 -8.13 -21.92 9.12
CA ALA A 12 -6.94 -21.97 8.29
C ALA A 12 -6.15 -20.68 8.52
N SER A 13 -4.94 -20.84 9.08
CA SER A 13 -3.97 -19.77 9.17
C SER A 13 -3.58 -19.41 7.73
N THR A 14 -4.17 -18.35 7.19
CA THR A 14 -3.74 -17.76 5.93
C THR A 14 -2.31 -17.28 6.13
N SER A 15 -1.34 -18.04 5.61
CA SER A 15 0.07 -17.66 5.61
C SER A 15 0.23 -16.36 4.81
N SER A 16 0.38 -15.25 5.51
CA SER A 16 0.67 -13.93 4.95
C SER A 16 2.07 -13.93 4.35
N THR A 17 2.17 -14.35 3.10
CA THR A 17 3.43 -14.34 2.36
C THR A 17 3.37 -13.17 1.38
N PRO A 18 4.30 -12.20 1.43
CA PRO A 18 4.39 -11.15 0.43
C PRO A 18 4.43 -11.79 -0.96
N LEU A 19 3.74 -11.20 -1.94
CA LEU A 19 3.80 -11.67 -3.31
C LEU A 19 5.27 -11.64 -3.77
N SER A 20 5.84 -12.81 -4.02
CA SER A 20 7.18 -12.92 -4.59
C SER A 20 7.21 -12.16 -5.91
N GLY A 21 8.04 -11.12 -5.98
CA GLY A 21 8.14 -10.25 -7.16
C GLY A 21 7.29 -8.97 -7.11
N VAL A 22 6.74 -8.59 -5.95
CA VAL A 22 6.31 -7.20 -5.71
C VAL A 22 7.17 -6.57 -4.62
N ASN A 23 7.85 -5.49 -4.98
CA ASN A 23 8.72 -4.74 -4.10
C ASN A 23 8.02 -3.48 -3.60
N ILE A 24 8.04 -3.27 -2.29
CA ILE A 24 7.45 -2.09 -1.66
C ILE A 24 8.56 -1.29 -1.00
N TYR A 25 8.62 0.00 -1.30
CA TYR A 25 9.64 0.89 -0.73
C TYR A 25 9.10 2.31 -0.47
N PRO A 26 9.38 2.90 0.70
CA PRO A 26 10.09 2.29 1.83
C PRO A 26 9.15 1.41 2.68
N LEU A 27 9.71 0.43 3.41
CA LEU A 27 8.95 -0.39 4.38
C LEU A 27 8.61 0.38 5.68
N LYS A 28 9.27 1.52 5.88
CA LYS A 28 9.05 2.45 6.98
C LYS A 28 8.73 3.82 6.42
N LEU A 29 7.50 4.29 6.63
CA LEU A 29 7.04 5.62 6.25
C LEU A 29 7.37 6.61 7.37
N CYS A 30 8.20 7.60 7.06
CA CYS A 30 8.65 8.61 8.01
C CYS A 30 7.89 9.91 7.78
N PHE A 31 7.26 10.42 8.84
CA PHE A 31 6.52 11.67 8.83
C PHE A 31 7.22 12.67 9.75
N PRO A 32 8.00 13.64 9.22
CA PRO A 32 8.58 14.71 10.01
C PRO A 32 7.46 15.60 10.56
N PHE A 33 7.19 15.49 11.86
CA PHE A 33 6.06 16.16 12.49
C PHE A 33 6.23 17.67 12.49
N GLU A 34 5.18 18.35 12.06
CA GLU A 34 4.99 19.78 12.23
C GLU A 34 3.52 20.03 12.57
N THR A 35 3.28 20.80 13.64
CA THR A 35 1.94 21.08 14.16
C THR A 35 1.05 21.69 13.08
N GLU A 36 -0.19 21.21 13.00
CA GLU A 36 -1.23 21.68 12.07
C GLU A 36 -0.88 21.57 10.58
N LYS A 37 0.16 20.80 10.22
CA LYS A 37 0.53 20.57 8.82
C LYS A 37 0.20 19.17 8.34
N ARG A 38 -0.14 19.09 7.05
CA ARG A 38 -0.14 17.83 6.31
C ARG A 38 1.26 17.48 5.89
N ILE A 39 1.59 16.20 6.00
CA ILE A 39 2.93 15.70 5.71
C ILE A 39 2.80 14.54 4.74
N ASP A 40 3.33 14.72 3.54
CA ASP A 40 3.37 13.70 2.51
C ASP A 40 4.60 12.81 2.68
N CYS A 41 4.39 11.49 2.59
CA CYS A 41 5.44 10.50 2.57
C CYS A 41 5.31 9.67 1.29
N PRO A 42 6.32 9.69 0.39
CA PRO A 42 6.26 8.92 -0.85
C PRO A 42 6.38 7.42 -0.57
N LEU A 43 5.58 6.65 -1.30
CA LEU A 43 5.55 5.20 -1.31
C LEU A 43 5.57 4.73 -2.76
N SER A 44 6.47 3.80 -3.05
CA SER A 44 6.61 3.15 -4.35
C SER A 44 6.33 1.66 -4.22
N ILE A 45 5.56 1.14 -5.18
CA ILE A 45 5.29 -0.28 -5.32
C ILE A 45 5.69 -0.68 -6.74
N THR A 46 6.63 -1.61 -6.84
CA THR A 46 7.17 -2.11 -8.10
C THR A 46 6.73 -3.56 -8.29
N ASN A 47 6.00 -3.80 -9.37
CA ASN A 47 5.61 -5.13 -9.81
C ASN A 47 6.64 -5.64 -10.82
N ILE A 48 7.47 -6.61 -10.42
CA ILE A 48 8.43 -7.29 -11.31
C ILE A 48 7.90 -8.65 -11.79
N THR A 49 6.63 -8.94 -11.53
CA THR A 49 5.97 -10.15 -12.05
C THR A 49 5.46 -9.93 -13.48
N ASP A 50 5.06 -11.02 -14.12
CA ASP A 50 4.32 -11.03 -15.39
C ASP A 50 2.80 -10.87 -15.21
N ARG A 51 2.33 -10.66 -13.97
CA ARG A 51 0.91 -10.54 -13.60
C ARG A 51 0.50 -9.09 -13.43
N TYR A 52 -0.81 -8.85 -13.57
CA TYR A 52 -1.42 -7.57 -13.23
C TYR A 52 -1.73 -7.54 -11.74
N VAL A 53 -1.38 -6.46 -11.07
CA VAL A 53 -1.59 -6.30 -9.62
C VAL A 53 -2.53 -5.13 -9.37
N ASN A 54 -3.58 -5.34 -8.59
CA ASN A 54 -4.30 -4.26 -7.94
C ASN A 54 -3.88 -4.19 -6.48
N TYR A 55 -3.80 -2.98 -5.93
CA TYR A 55 -3.48 -2.82 -4.52
C TYR A 55 -4.28 -1.72 -3.83
N TRP A 56 -4.38 -1.89 -2.51
CA TRP A 56 -4.94 -0.92 -1.57
C TRP A 56 -3.98 -0.71 -0.42
N VAL A 57 -3.94 0.52 0.10
CA VAL A 57 -3.17 0.89 1.29
C VAL A 57 -4.15 1.25 2.38
N VAL A 58 -4.23 0.41 3.41
CA VAL A 58 -5.20 0.53 4.49
C VAL A 58 -4.47 0.99 5.76
N PRO A 59 -4.65 2.25 6.21
CA PRO A 59 -4.07 2.72 7.45
C PRO A 59 -4.78 2.11 8.66
N GLN A 60 -4.03 1.76 9.69
CA GLN A 60 -4.59 1.40 11.00
C GLN A 60 -5.38 2.57 11.62
N PHE A 61 -4.94 3.81 11.36
CA PHE A 61 -5.59 5.03 11.85
C PHE A 61 -6.11 5.88 10.67
N PRO A 62 -7.30 5.57 10.12
CA PRO A 62 -7.85 6.27 8.94
C PRO A 62 -8.18 7.75 9.20
N ASN A 63 -8.34 8.16 10.46
CA ASN A 63 -8.52 9.57 10.81
C ASN A 63 -7.21 10.37 10.87
N MET A 64 -6.06 9.68 10.81
CA MET A 64 -4.72 10.29 10.87
C MET A 64 -4.05 10.34 9.51
N TYR A 65 -4.43 9.44 8.60
CA TYR A 65 -3.81 9.30 7.30
C TYR A 65 -4.86 9.28 6.19
N THR A 66 -4.55 9.93 5.08
CA THR A 66 -5.26 9.72 3.83
C THR A 66 -4.30 9.04 2.85
N PRO A 67 -4.54 7.76 2.49
CA PRO A 67 -3.82 7.14 1.39
C PRO A 67 -4.31 7.80 0.09
N CYS A 68 -3.54 8.78 -0.40
CA CYS A 68 -3.76 9.57 -1.61
C CYS A 68 -5.10 10.33 -1.75
N LYS A 69 -5.02 11.65 -1.87
CA LYS A 69 -6.00 12.41 -2.65
C LYS A 69 -5.68 12.23 -4.13
N HIS A 70 -6.65 11.74 -4.88
CA HIS A 70 -6.72 11.75 -6.34
C HIS A 70 -6.89 13.19 -6.83
N GLU A 71 -5.81 13.98 -6.90
CA GLU A 71 -5.86 15.33 -7.47
C GLU A 71 -5.08 15.40 -8.79
N LEU A 72 -5.89 15.45 -9.87
CA LEU A 72 -5.61 15.93 -11.23
C LEU A 72 -4.75 14.96 -12.06
N VAL A 73 -5.24 14.23 -13.06
CA VAL A 73 -5.97 14.66 -14.27
C VAL A 73 -6.66 13.43 -14.91
N ASN A 74 -7.95 13.54 -15.22
CA ASN A 74 -8.68 12.85 -16.32
C ASN A 74 -8.19 11.48 -16.85
N GLU A 75 -8.03 10.46 -15.99
CA GLU A 75 -8.27 9.04 -16.37
C GLU A 75 -9.18 8.32 -15.36
N ILE A 76 -10.23 9.03 -14.97
CA ILE A 76 -11.63 8.58 -14.83
C ILE A 76 -11.84 7.14 -14.28
N ARG A 77 -12.19 7.12 -12.98
CA ARG A 77 -13.36 6.41 -12.41
C ARG A 77 -13.17 5.10 -11.66
N THR A 78 -11.98 4.79 -11.14
CA THR A 78 -11.87 3.54 -10.38
C THR A 78 -11.05 3.56 -9.09
N GLY A 79 -10.56 4.70 -8.59
CA GLY A 79 -10.13 4.84 -7.18
C GLY A 79 -9.11 3.82 -6.63
N THR A 80 -8.45 3.04 -7.48
CA THR A 80 -7.46 2.05 -7.03
C THR A 80 -6.31 1.98 -8.02
N ASN A 81 -5.13 1.72 -7.46
CA ASN A 81 -3.88 1.80 -8.16
C ASN A 81 -3.59 0.43 -8.80
N ASN A 82 -3.56 0.38 -10.13
CA ASN A 82 -3.18 -0.82 -10.87
C ASN A 82 -1.69 -0.76 -11.19
N LEU A 83 -1.02 -1.90 -11.11
CA LEU A 83 0.33 -2.09 -11.60
C LEU A 83 0.29 -3.13 -12.72
N ASP A 84 0.76 -2.70 -13.87
CA ASP A 84 1.06 -3.62 -14.97
C ASP A 84 2.27 -4.49 -14.62
N PRO A 85 2.42 -5.63 -15.33
CA PRO A 85 3.67 -6.36 -15.34
C PRO A 85 4.87 -5.44 -15.56
N MET A 86 5.95 -5.69 -14.82
CA MET A 86 7.22 -4.94 -14.97
C MET A 86 7.09 -3.41 -14.82
N SER A 87 6.18 -2.93 -13.96
CA SER A 87 5.91 -1.49 -13.77
C SER A 87 6.11 -1.04 -12.32
N THR A 88 6.21 0.28 -12.13
CA THR A 88 6.27 0.90 -10.80
C THR A 88 5.22 1.99 -10.68
N GLY A 89 4.46 1.94 -9.59
CA GLY A 89 3.60 3.04 -9.16
C GLY A 89 4.25 3.79 -8.00
N SER A 90 4.15 5.11 -8.01
CA SER A 90 4.62 5.96 -6.92
C SER A 90 3.52 6.95 -6.53
N PHE A 91 3.30 7.09 -5.22
CA PHE A 91 2.22 7.90 -4.68
C PHE A 91 2.55 8.38 -3.27
N ASN A 92 1.84 9.39 -2.78
CA ASN A 92 2.04 9.92 -1.44
C ASN A 92 0.99 9.40 -0.46
N VAL A 93 1.46 8.90 0.68
CA VAL A 93 0.63 8.74 1.88
C VAL A 93 0.71 10.05 2.66
N THR A 94 -0.43 10.69 2.92
CA THR A 94 -0.47 11.97 3.61
C THR A 94 -0.90 11.75 5.06
N MET A 95 -0.07 12.17 6.02
CA MET A 95 -0.52 12.38 7.39
C MET A 95 -1.29 13.69 7.46
N LEU A 96 -2.49 13.65 8.03
CA LEU A 96 -3.35 14.80 8.22
C LEU A 96 -2.81 15.73 9.30
N GLU A 97 -3.35 16.94 9.33
CA GLU A 97 -3.03 17.95 10.33
C GLU A 97 -3.23 17.41 11.76
N GLN A 98 -2.20 17.49 12.60
CA GLN A 98 -2.23 17.03 13.99
C GLN A 98 -1.78 18.16 14.92
N GLN A 99 -2.45 18.32 16.06
CA GLN A 99 -2.11 19.36 17.05
C GLN A 99 -0.82 19.04 17.82
N GLN A 100 -0.62 17.76 18.13
CA GLN A 100 0.56 17.26 18.84
C GLN A 100 1.09 16.01 18.12
N PRO A 101 2.38 15.67 18.29
CA PRO A 101 2.93 14.44 17.73
C PRO A 101 2.12 13.24 18.20
N PRO A 102 1.59 12.40 17.29
CA PRO A 102 0.92 11.17 17.69
C PRO A 102 1.84 10.27 18.52
N LEU A 103 1.31 9.71 19.62
CA LEU A 103 2.06 8.76 20.46
C LEU A 103 2.38 7.46 19.71
N ASP A 104 1.47 7.05 18.84
CA ASP A 104 1.64 5.93 17.93
C ASP A 104 1.25 6.37 16.51
N ALA A 105 2.10 6.00 15.56
CA ALA A 105 1.89 6.23 14.14
C ALA A 105 1.15 5.05 13.48
N GLY A 106 1.12 3.90 14.15
CA GLY A 106 0.47 2.69 13.66
C GLY A 106 1.17 2.06 12.45
N MET A 107 0.41 1.21 11.77
CA MET A 107 0.84 0.46 10.60
C MET A 107 -0.04 0.76 9.38
N PHE A 108 0.46 0.42 8.20
CA PHE A 108 -0.32 0.33 6.98
C PHE A 108 -0.31 -1.11 6.49
N GLU A 109 -1.49 -1.66 6.22
CA GLU A 109 -1.64 -2.91 5.50
C GLU A 109 -1.75 -2.63 4.01
N ILE A 110 -0.92 -3.27 3.21
CA ILE A 110 -1.02 -3.24 1.76
C ILE A 110 -1.63 -4.56 1.33
N VAL A 111 -2.83 -4.49 0.78
CA VAL A 111 -3.57 -5.62 0.22
C VAL A 111 -3.33 -5.63 -1.27
N MET A 112 -2.88 -6.75 -1.82
CA MET A 112 -2.58 -6.91 -3.24
C MET A 112 -3.34 -8.10 -3.81
N ILE A 113 -3.94 -7.91 -4.97
CA ILE A 113 -4.54 -8.99 -5.76
C ILE A 113 -3.79 -9.10 -7.08
N ALA A 114 -3.17 -10.25 -7.32
CA ALA A 114 -2.45 -10.55 -8.54
C ALA A 114 -3.27 -11.43 -9.46
N MET A 115 -3.32 -11.09 -10.75
CA MET A 115 -4.11 -11.80 -11.76
C MET A 115 -3.34 -11.94 -13.06
N GLY A 116 -3.54 -13.05 -13.76
CA GLY A 116 -2.92 -13.28 -15.08
C GLY A 116 -3.49 -12.40 -16.20
N SER A 117 -4.66 -11.79 -15.98
CA SER A 117 -5.41 -11.05 -17.01
C SER A 117 -5.91 -9.71 -16.48
N ARG A 118 -5.62 -8.63 -17.22
CA ARG A 118 -6.12 -7.28 -16.94
C ARG A 118 -7.64 -7.22 -16.97
N SER A 119 -8.27 -7.99 -17.86
CA SER A 119 -9.73 -8.01 -18.01
C SER A 119 -10.40 -8.60 -16.78
N ASP A 120 -9.84 -9.67 -16.22
CA ASP A 120 -10.40 -10.31 -15.04
C ASP A 120 -10.14 -9.48 -13.78
N LEU A 121 -8.99 -8.80 -13.71
CA LEU A 121 -8.73 -7.79 -12.68
C LEU A 121 -9.76 -6.66 -12.70
N LYS A 122 -10.13 -6.16 -13.89
CA LYS A 122 -11.17 -5.13 -14.05
C LYS A 122 -12.55 -5.63 -13.63
N LYS A 123 -12.93 -6.85 -14.00
CA LYS A 123 -14.22 -7.46 -13.61
C LYS A 123 -14.29 -7.64 -12.10
N LEU A 124 -13.26 -8.25 -11.51
CA LEU A 124 -13.16 -8.44 -10.08
C LEU A 124 -13.27 -7.09 -9.35
N LYS A 125 -12.50 -6.10 -9.80
CA LYS A 125 -12.55 -4.74 -9.26
C LYS A 125 -13.94 -4.14 -9.29
N SER A 126 -14.69 -4.27 -10.39
CA SER A 126 -16.06 -3.75 -10.46
C SER A 126 -17.03 -4.37 -9.45
N SER A 127 -16.66 -5.50 -8.85
CA SER A 127 -17.45 -6.20 -7.82
C SER A 127 -17.00 -5.88 -6.39
N ILE A 128 -15.84 -5.24 -6.21
CA ILE A 128 -15.28 -4.83 -4.94
C ILE A 128 -15.59 -3.33 -4.81
N GLY A 129 -16.12 -2.90 -3.67
CA GLY A 129 -16.32 -1.47 -3.40
C GLY A 129 -14.98 -0.70 -3.34
N ASP A 130 -15.03 0.58 -2.96
CA ASP A 130 -13.83 1.41 -2.87
C ASP A 130 -12.83 0.92 -1.80
N GLU A 131 -13.33 0.25 -0.75
CA GLU A 131 -12.52 -0.37 0.29
C GLU A 131 -12.61 -1.90 0.23
N PRO A 132 -11.46 -2.62 0.18
CA PRO A 132 -11.47 -4.07 0.17
C PRO A 132 -11.73 -4.55 1.60
N LYS A 133 -12.83 -5.26 1.79
CA LYS A 133 -12.96 -6.17 2.93
C LYS A 133 -12.38 -7.50 2.50
N ILE A 134 -11.25 -7.90 3.08
CA ILE A 134 -10.72 -9.26 2.87
C ILE A 134 -11.60 -10.21 3.68
N ASP A 135 -12.73 -10.58 3.11
CA ASP A 135 -13.62 -11.61 3.64
C ASP A 135 -13.51 -12.90 2.82
N GLY A 136 -14.14 -13.96 3.33
CA GLY A 136 -14.15 -15.25 2.64
C GLY A 136 -14.81 -15.19 1.25
N GLU A 137 -15.69 -14.23 1.01
CA GLU A 137 -16.34 -14.06 -0.29
C GLU A 137 -15.38 -13.48 -1.33
N LEU A 138 -14.62 -12.44 -0.96
CA LEU A 138 -13.57 -11.87 -1.81
C LEU A 138 -12.50 -12.92 -2.15
N LEU A 139 -12.02 -13.65 -1.15
CA LEU A 139 -11.01 -14.69 -1.35
C LEU A 139 -11.51 -15.78 -2.33
N LYS A 140 -12.75 -16.25 -2.14
CA LYS A 140 -13.37 -17.25 -3.03
C LYS A 140 -13.49 -16.73 -4.46
N ARG A 141 -13.93 -15.48 -4.63
CA ARG A 141 -14.06 -14.86 -5.95
C ARG A 141 -12.71 -14.73 -6.64
N VAL A 142 -11.66 -14.32 -5.92
CA VAL A 142 -10.29 -14.21 -6.44
C VAL A 142 -9.77 -15.57 -6.90
N GLU A 143 -9.98 -16.61 -6.10
CA GLU A 143 -9.58 -17.98 -6.44
C GLU A 143 -10.32 -18.52 -7.67
N GLU A 144 -11.64 -18.30 -7.77
CA GLU A 144 -12.48 -18.73 -8.91
C GLU A 144 -11.98 -18.17 -10.26
N VAL A 145 -11.36 -16.99 -10.25
CA VAL A 145 -10.80 -16.33 -11.44
C VAL A 145 -9.28 -16.54 -11.58
N GLY A 146 -8.70 -17.44 -10.78
CA GLY A 146 -7.27 -17.78 -10.81
C GLY A 146 -6.35 -16.67 -10.30
N GLY A 147 -6.87 -15.75 -9.49
CA GLY A 147 -6.10 -14.71 -8.84
C GLY A 147 -5.51 -15.18 -7.50
N GLU A 148 -4.62 -14.36 -6.94
CA GLU A 148 -4.04 -14.59 -5.62
C GLU A 148 -4.11 -13.30 -4.79
N VAL A 149 -4.36 -13.44 -3.49
CA VAL A 149 -4.37 -12.33 -2.53
C VAL A 149 -3.11 -12.39 -1.68
N HIS A 150 -2.43 -11.26 -1.55
CA HIS A 150 -1.25 -11.10 -0.72
C HIS A 150 -1.38 -9.87 0.15
N THR A 151 -0.73 -9.91 1.30
CA THR A 151 -0.66 -8.78 2.22
C THR A 151 0.77 -8.46 2.60
N ALA A 152 1.03 -7.17 2.83
CA ALA A 152 2.30 -6.67 3.33
C ALA A 152 2.05 -5.58 4.37
N MET A 153 2.97 -5.41 5.31
CA MET A 153 2.86 -4.44 6.40
C MET A 153 3.95 -3.38 6.29
N LEU A 154 3.57 -2.10 6.38
CA LEU A 154 4.48 -0.98 6.50
C LEU A 154 4.35 -0.33 7.87
N ARG A 155 5.49 0.10 8.42
CA ARG A 155 5.50 0.82 9.69
C ARG A 155 5.48 2.32 9.47
N ALA A 156 4.59 3.03 10.17
CA ALA A 156 4.66 4.48 10.24
C ALA A 156 5.59 4.92 11.38
N VAL A 157 6.30 6.03 11.19
CA VAL A 157 7.14 6.65 12.22
C VAL A 157 7.01 8.16 12.19
N ILE A 158 6.77 8.74 13.36
CA ILE A 158 6.82 10.18 13.57
C ILE A 158 8.25 10.59 13.91
N SER A 159 8.82 11.50 13.12
CA SER A 159 10.12 12.09 13.40
C SER A 159 9.92 13.47 14.02
N LEU A 160 10.42 13.68 15.23
CA LEU A 160 10.39 15.00 15.87
C LEU A 160 11.55 15.86 15.35
N PRO A 161 11.35 17.18 15.16
CA PRO A 161 12.46 18.08 14.93
C PRO A 161 13.40 18.02 16.15
N SER A 162 14.71 17.83 15.90
CA SER A 162 15.71 17.89 16.96
C SER A 162 15.68 19.28 17.59
N GLU A 163 15.39 19.37 18.88
CA GLU A 163 15.66 20.59 19.64
C GLU A 163 17.18 20.80 19.67
N GLY A 164 17.69 21.72 18.84
CA GLY A 164 19.08 22.17 18.85
C GLY A 164 20.10 21.17 18.28
N GLY A 165 20.30 21.19 16.97
CA GLY A 165 21.45 20.55 16.33
C GLY A 165 21.60 21.03 14.90
N VAL A 166 22.72 21.66 14.58
CA VAL A 166 23.07 22.19 13.25
C VAL A 166 22.64 21.20 12.16
N ALA A 167 21.76 21.64 11.27
CA ALA A 167 21.29 20.84 10.15
C ALA A 167 22.48 20.25 9.37
N PRO A 168 22.56 18.92 9.17
CA PRO A 168 23.36 18.41 8.08
C PRO A 168 22.78 19.00 6.81
N LYS A 169 23.59 19.70 6.01
CA LYS A 169 23.22 20.05 4.63
C LYS A 169 23.02 18.74 3.87
N VAL A 170 21.81 18.22 3.89
CA VAL A 170 21.41 17.16 2.97
C VAL A 170 21.30 17.84 1.61
N SER A 171 22.40 17.77 0.86
CA SER A 171 22.41 18.05 -0.57
C SER A 171 21.44 17.09 -1.22
N SER A 172 20.26 17.60 -1.60
CA SER A 172 19.34 16.90 -2.49
C SER A 172 20.00 16.81 -3.86
N ALA A 173 20.80 15.77 -4.07
CA ALA A 173 21.40 15.47 -5.36
C ALA A 173 20.38 14.73 -6.24
N TYR A 174 19.28 15.40 -6.60
CA TYR A 174 18.58 15.09 -7.85
C TYR A 174 19.22 15.90 -8.97
N GLN A 175 20.46 15.55 -9.33
CA GLN A 175 21.05 15.93 -10.61
C GLN A 175 20.47 15.00 -11.67
N ILE A 176 19.51 15.51 -12.43
CA ILE A 176 19.04 14.88 -13.66
C ILE A 176 20.22 14.88 -14.65
N LEU A 177 20.93 13.76 -14.74
CA LEU A 177 21.85 13.49 -15.85
C LEU A 177 21.02 13.25 -17.12
N ARG A 178 20.61 14.34 -17.79
CA ARG A 178 20.29 14.28 -19.22
C ARG A 178 21.58 14.52 -20.00
N SER A 179 22.30 13.43 -20.26
CA SER A 179 23.28 13.37 -21.35
C SER A 179 22.86 12.26 -22.30
N CYS A 180 22.34 12.65 -23.46
CA CYS A 180 22.42 11.87 -24.68
C CYS A 180 22.64 12.87 -25.82
N ARG A 181 23.91 13.06 -26.20
CA ARG A 181 24.31 13.50 -27.53
C ARG A 181 23.97 12.37 -28.48
N VAL A 182 23.15 12.63 -29.48
CA VAL A 182 23.10 11.82 -30.69
C VAL A 182 23.93 12.59 -31.72
N THR A 183 25.04 11.98 -32.13
CA THR A 183 25.87 12.37 -33.28
C THR A 183 25.09 12.22 -34.58
#